data_AF-A0A0A8HTN1-F1
#
_entry.id   AF-A0A0A8HTN1-F1
#
_cell.length_a   1.000
_cell.length_b   1.000
_cell.length_c   1.000
_cell.angle_alpha   90.00
_cell.angle_beta   90.00
_cell.angle_gamma   90.00
#
_symmetry.space_group_name_H-M   'P 1'
#
loop_
_entity.id
_entity.type
_entity.pdbx_description
1 polymer ?
#
loop_
_entity_poly.entity_id
_entity_poly.type
_entity_poly.pdbx_seq_one_letter_code
_entity_poly.pdbx_strand_id
1 'polypeptide(L)'
;MFLTLILYTIIIFILIFAILNHVKFKRQNDYLRYVNKRLVLKLEHEKKKNNTQIIPTVQAIRTPHQDKRHIKNVLTQSFNQLIHSGDITSFKVLSTNQIAKRNLFYKDLSLIDFVVLSNLGLFLVKLTHFKTKTFMHFNGANQPSLPFPDQFAHHISQMYHQQFHPDSNVPYTFSEKITSDKVIYQFYKYDPLKSVESSERNLSHDIEKHVNINVSTLSCIFDTNQTIYENQQNQYRKVALIKNEQALTTYIHTFAKTSHSYLTDDTLTQLETLFTQKH
;
A
#
# COMPACT_ATOMS: atom_id res chain seq x y z
N MET A 1 68.19 -8.83 -23.43
CA MET A 1 67.90 -7.45 -22.96
C MET A 1 66.48 -6.99 -23.26
N PHE A 2 65.92 -7.28 -24.45
CA PHE A 2 64.53 -6.90 -24.76
C PHE A 2 63.48 -7.66 -23.93
N LEU A 3 63.67 -8.97 -23.75
CA LEU A 3 62.78 -9.82 -22.95
C LEU A 3 62.75 -9.43 -21.45
N THR A 4 63.90 -9.05 -20.90
CA THR A 4 64.03 -8.59 -19.51
C THR A 4 63.34 -7.24 -19.30
N LEU A 5 63.37 -6.34 -20.29
CA LEU A 5 62.65 -5.07 -20.27
C LEU A 5 61.12 -5.27 -20.29
N ILE A 6 60.63 -6.20 -21.12
CA ILE A 6 59.22 -6.57 -21.18
C ILE A 6 58.74 -7.19 -19.85
N LEU A 7 59.57 -8.01 -19.20
CA LEU A 7 59.22 -8.59 -17.92
C LEU A 7 59.06 -7.52 -16.83
N TYR A 8 59.97 -6.53 -16.80
CA TYR A 8 59.89 -5.42 -15.84
C TYR A 8 58.63 -4.55 -16.05
N THR A 9 58.24 -4.28 -17.29
CA THR A 9 57.02 -3.49 -17.56
C THR A 9 55.75 -4.24 -17.16
N ILE A 10 55.69 -5.56 -17.36
CA ILE A 10 54.56 -6.39 -16.92
C ILE A 10 54.44 -6.39 -15.39
N ILE A 11 55.56 -6.53 -14.67
CA ILE A 11 55.57 -6.51 -13.20
C ILE A 11 55.04 -5.17 -12.66
N ILE A 12 55.45 -4.05 -13.26
CA ILE A 12 54.97 -2.72 -12.88
C ILE A 12 53.45 -2.60 -13.10
N PHE A 13 52.95 -3.10 -14.23
CA PHE A 13 51.51 -3.07 -14.54
C PHE A 13 50.68 -3.89 -13.54
N ILE A 14 51.16 -5.08 -13.17
CA ILE A 14 50.51 -5.93 -12.16
C ILE A 14 50.47 -5.21 -10.81
N LEU A 15 51.55 -4.54 -10.41
CA LEU A 15 51.62 -3.79 -9.16
C LEU A 15 50.58 -2.65 -9.12
N ILE A 16 50.47 -1.87 -10.20
CA ILE A 16 49.49 -0.79 -10.32
C ILE A 16 48.06 -1.34 -10.21
N PHE A 17 47.78 -2.45 -10.90
CA PHE A 17 46.45 -3.06 -10.89
C PHE A 17 46.07 -3.58 -9.49
N ALA A 18 47.03 -4.17 -8.76
CA ALA A 18 46.83 -4.64 -7.39
C ALA A 18 46.49 -3.48 -6.43
N ILE A 19 47.18 -2.34 -6.55
CA ILE A 19 46.93 -1.15 -5.73
C ILE A 19 45.53 -0.59 -6.00
N LEU A 20 45.15 -0.45 -7.27
CA LEU A 20 43.81 0.03 -7.64
C LEU A 20 42.70 -0.87 -7.10
N ASN A 21 42.89 -2.19 -7.17
CA ASN A 21 41.92 -3.15 -6.67
C ASN A 21 41.82 -3.11 -5.14
N HIS A 22 42.96 -2.94 -4.45
CA HIS A 22 42.98 -2.80 -2.99
C HIS A 22 42.24 -1.53 -2.53
N VAL A 23 42.43 -0.39 -3.23
CA VAL A 23 41.71 0.86 -2.94
C VAL A 23 40.21 0.70 -3.17
N LYS A 24 39.80 0.04 -4.26
CA LYS A 24 38.38 -0.23 -4.55
C LYS A 24 37.73 -1.11 -3.47
N PHE A 25 38.42 -2.18 -3.07
CA PHE A 25 37.94 -3.10 -2.04
C PHE A 25 37.86 -2.44 -0.66
N LYS A 26 38.84 -1.59 -0.32
CA LYS A 26 38.85 -0.81 0.92
C LYS A 26 37.66 0.16 0.97
N ARG A 27 37.39 0.90 -0.12
CA ARG A 27 36.22 1.81 -0.20
C ARG A 27 34.89 1.08 -0.05
N GLN A 28 34.74 -0.10 -0.64
CA GLN A 28 33.53 -0.92 -0.49
C GLN A 28 33.34 -1.39 0.96
N ASN A 29 34.41 -1.84 1.62
CA ASN A 29 34.36 -2.26 3.02
C ASN A 29 34.08 -1.10 3.99
N ASP A 30 34.67 0.08 3.75
CA ASP A 30 34.42 1.27 4.57
C ASP A 30 32.96 1.75 4.42
N TYR A 31 32.40 1.66 3.21
CA TYR A 31 30.98 1.93 2.98
C TYR A 31 30.07 0.93 3.71
N LEU A 32 30.34 -0.38 3.62
CA LEU A 32 29.59 -1.41 4.35
C LEU A 32 29.66 -1.21 5.87
N ARG A 33 30.84 -0.86 6.40
CA ARG A 33 31.01 -0.51 7.82
C ARG A 33 30.19 0.73 8.21
N TYR A 34 30.16 1.75 7.37
CA TYR A 34 29.36 2.95 7.60
C TYR A 34 27.85 2.65 7.60
N VAL A 35 27.37 1.87 6.63
CA VAL A 35 25.96 1.44 6.55
C VAL A 35 25.58 0.61 7.78
N ASN A 36 26.39 -0.36 8.17
CA ASN A 36 26.15 -1.17 9.36
C ASN A 36 26.15 -0.33 10.64
N LYS A 37 27.11 0.59 10.80
CA LYS A 37 27.14 1.51 11.95
C LYS A 37 25.91 2.39 12.00
N ARG A 38 25.43 2.88 10.84
CA ARG A 38 24.22 3.69 10.75
C ARG A 38 22.95 2.87 11.04
N LEU A 39 22.90 1.61 10.62
CA LEU A 39 21.80 0.68 10.96
C LEU A 39 21.77 0.39 12.46
N VAL A 40 22.93 0.13 13.08
CA VAL A 40 23.04 -0.06 14.53
C VAL A 40 22.60 1.20 15.27
N LEU A 41 23.02 2.38 14.86
CA LEU A 41 22.57 3.65 15.45
C LEU A 41 21.07 3.87 15.27
N LYS A 42 20.49 3.48 14.12
CA LYS A 42 19.05 3.57 13.88
C LYS A 42 18.28 2.58 14.78
N LEU A 43 18.79 1.36 14.95
CA LEU A 43 18.24 0.35 15.86
C LEU A 43 18.34 0.80 17.32
N GLU A 44 19.46 1.38 17.73
CA GLU A 44 19.64 1.94 19.08
C GLU A 44 18.74 3.15 19.30
N HIS A 45 18.58 4.02 18.30
CA HIS A 45 17.68 5.17 18.37
C HIS A 45 16.22 4.72 18.47
N GLU A 46 15.78 3.73 17.68
CA GLU A 46 14.44 3.14 17.78
C GLU A 46 14.24 2.39 19.10
N LYS A 47 15.26 1.66 19.61
CA LYS A 47 15.21 1.00 20.92
C LYS A 47 15.13 2.01 22.07
N LYS A 48 15.90 3.10 21.98
CA LYS A 48 15.86 4.20 22.95
C LYS A 48 14.53 4.92 22.88
N LYS A 49 14.02 5.23 21.68
CA LYS A 49 12.69 5.83 21.45
C LYS A 49 11.58 4.96 22.02
N ASN A 50 11.61 3.64 21.80
CA ASN A 50 10.64 2.70 22.37
C ASN A 50 10.76 2.56 23.90
N ASN A 51 11.96 2.70 24.48
CA ASN A 51 12.16 2.66 25.94
C ASN A 51 11.88 4.00 26.64
N THR A 52 11.95 5.14 25.94
CA THR A 52 11.70 6.48 26.50
C THR A 52 10.30 7.02 26.18
N GLN A 53 9.57 6.39 25.27
CA GLN A 53 8.15 6.68 25.06
C GLN A 53 7.34 5.75 25.96
N ILE A 54 7.08 6.16 27.20
CA ILE A 54 5.75 5.92 27.76
C ILE A 54 4.82 6.68 26.81
N ILE A 55 4.24 5.98 25.85
CA ILE A 55 3.26 6.53 24.92
C ILE A 55 2.10 7.04 25.77
N PRO A 56 1.92 8.35 25.99
CA PRO A 56 0.68 8.84 26.56
C PRO A 56 -0.32 8.74 25.40
N THR A 57 -1.39 7.99 25.60
CA THR A 57 -2.35 7.51 24.57
C THR A 57 -1.84 6.40 23.68
N VAL A 58 -1.66 5.23 24.29
CA VAL A 58 -2.08 3.98 23.66
C VAL A 58 -3.52 4.19 23.15
N GLN A 59 -3.69 4.55 21.87
CA GLN A 59 -4.83 4.03 21.14
C GLN A 59 -4.67 2.52 21.28
N ALA A 60 -5.47 1.92 22.19
CA ALA A 60 -5.46 0.50 22.53
C ALA A 60 -5.14 -0.28 21.27
N ILE A 61 -4.08 -1.11 21.29
CA ILE A 61 -3.68 -1.95 20.15
C ILE A 61 -4.95 -2.63 19.65
N ARG A 62 -5.55 -2.09 18.59
CA ARG A 62 -6.86 -2.51 18.15
C ARG A 62 -6.64 -3.83 17.43
N THR A 63 -7.36 -4.84 17.87
CA THR A 63 -7.37 -6.11 17.14
C THR A 63 -8.02 -5.88 15.78
N PRO A 64 -7.66 -6.64 14.72
CA PRO A 64 -8.30 -6.50 13.40
C PRO A 64 -9.83 -6.54 13.44
N HIS A 65 -10.41 -7.25 14.42
CA HIS A 65 -11.85 -7.28 14.65
C HIS A 65 -12.42 -5.97 15.21
N GLN A 66 -11.70 -5.32 16.14
CA GLN A 66 -12.09 -4.03 16.70
C GLN A 66 -12.02 -2.93 15.65
N ASP A 67 -11.00 -2.94 14.80
CA ASP A 67 -10.89 -1.99 13.69
C ASP A 67 -12.00 -2.17 12.67
N LYS A 68 -12.31 -3.42 12.28
CA LYS A 68 -13.47 -3.70 11.41
C LYS A 68 -14.76 -3.15 11.99
N ARG A 69 -15.02 -3.39 13.28
CA ARG A 69 -16.23 -2.86 13.94
C ARG A 69 -16.23 -1.34 13.99
N HIS A 70 -15.09 -0.73 14.31
CA HIS A 70 -14.94 0.71 14.38
C HIS A 70 -15.16 1.37 13.02
N ILE A 71 -14.50 0.90 11.97
CA ILE A 71 -14.66 1.47 10.63
C ILE A 71 -16.08 1.24 10.10
N LYS A 72 -16.71 0.09 10.38
CA LYS A 72 -18.13 -0.09 10.07
C LYS A 72 -19.01 0.99 10.73
N ASN A 73 -18.73 1.34 11.99
CA ASN A 73 -19.46 2.41 12.67
C ASN A 73 -19.20 3.78 12.02
N VAL A 74 -17.95 4.09 11.68
CA VAL A 74 -17.59 5.35 10.97
C VAL A 74 -18.33 5.42 9.64
N LEU A 75 -18.29 4.36 8.82
CA LEU A 75 -19.04 4.30 7.56
C LEU A 75 -20.54 4.52 7.78
N THR A 76 -21.13 3.85 8.78
CA THR A 76 -22.56 3.98 9.09
C THR A 76 -22.90 5.41 9.52
N GLN A 77 -22.04 6.06 10.32
CA GLN A 77 -22.23 7.45 10.74
C GLN A 77 -22.13 8.42 9.56
N SER A 78 -21.10 8.29 8.71
CA SER A 78 -20.91 9.16 7.55
C SER A 78 -22.06 9.02 6.53
N PHE A 79 -22.54 7.81 6.26
CA PHE A 79 -23.68 7.61 5.37
C PHE A 79 -25.01 8.03 6.00
N ASN A 80 -25.19 7.87 7.32
CA ASN A 80 -26.35 8.44 8.02
C ASN A 80 -26.38 9.96 7.90
N GLN A 81 -25.22 10.63 8.00
CA GLN A 81 -25.15 12.08 7.79
C GLN A 81 -25.61 12.47 6.37
N LEU A 82 -25.25 11.68 5.35
CA LEU A 82 -25.74 11.87 3.98
C LEU A 82 -27.27 11.67 3.85
N ILE A 83 -27.86 10.72 4.61
CA ILE A 83 -29.33 10.60 4.66
C ILE A 83 -29.94 11.87 5.26
N HIS A 84 -29.36 12.37 6.35
CA HIS A 84 -29.90 13.53 7.08
C HIS A 84 -29.77 14.83 6.28
N SER A 85 -28.74 14.96 5.43
CA SER A 85 -28.60 16.08 4.48
C SER A 85 -29.50 15.94 3.24
N GLY A 86 -30.10 14.77 3.01
CA GLY A 86 -30.91 14.48 1.83
C GLY A 86 -30.09 14.13 0.58
N ASP A 87 -28.78 13.90 0.71
CA ASP A 87 -27.90 13.55 -0.40
C ASP A 87 -28.12 12.10 -0.87
N ILE A 88 -28.54 11.21 0.04
CA ILE A 88 -28.89 9.82 -0.25
C ILE A 88 -30.22 9.43 0.38
N THR A 89 -30.94 8.50 -0.22
CA THR A 89 -32.22 8.00 0.32
C THR A 89 -32.03 6.76 1.18
N SER A 90 -31.16 5.85 0.76
CA SER A 90 -30.95 4.56 1.40
C SER A 90 -29.51 4.08 1.22
N PHE A 91 -29.02 3.35 2.22
CA PHE A 91 -27.73 2.65 2.14
C PHE A 91 -27.70 1.39 3.00
N LYS A 92 -26.76 0.51 2.70
CA LYS A 92 -26.48 -0.69 3.47
C LYS A 92 -24.99 -1.02 3.47
N VAL A 93 -24.44 -1.27 4.65
CA VAL A 93 -23.03 -1.65 4.82
C VAL A 93 -22.92 -3.17 4.96
N LEU A 94 -22.37 -3.81 3.94
CA LEU A 94 -22.08 -5.23 3.89
C LEU A 94 -20.62 -5.48 4.22
N SER A 95 -20.36 -6.43 5.12
CA SER A 95 -19.01 -6.91 5.38
C SER A 95 -18.74 -8.16 4.55
N THR A 96 -17.52 -8.32 4.05
CA THR A 96 -17.22 -9.39 3.08
C THR A 96 -17.32 -10.81 3.63
N ASN A 97 -17.34 -10.97 4.95
CA ASN A 97 -17.69 -12.24 5.61
C ASN A 97 -19.17 -12.66 5.43
N GLN A 98 -20.04 -11.75 5.01
CA GLN A 98 -21.45 -12.02 4.69
C GLN A 98 -21.63 -12.50 3.24
N ILE A 99 -20.59 -12.40 2.41
CA ILE A 99 -20.63 -12.74 0.99
C ILE A 99 -20.34 -14.23 0.81
N ALA A 100 -21.18 -14.92 0.04
CA ALA A 100 -21.01 -16.34 -0.20
C ALA A 100 -19.75 -16.63 -1.06
N LYS A 101 -18.98 -17.66 -0.70
CA LYS A 101 -17.78 -18.06 -1.48
C LYS A 101 -18.08 -18.47 -2.92
N ARG A 102 -19.30 -18.95 -3.17
CA ARG A 102 -19.82 -19.35 -4.48
C ARG A 102 -20.44 -18.20 -5.27
N ASN A 103 -20.45 -17.00 -4.71
CA ASN A 103 -20.94 -15.82 -5.40
C ASN A 103 -20.14 -15.56 -6.68
N LEU A 104 -20.82 -15.16 -7.75
CA LEU A 104 -20.19 -14.84 -9.03
C LEU A 104 -19.08 -13.79 -8.89
N PHE A 105 -19.29 -12.80 -8.01
CA PHE A 105 -18.39 -11.68 -7.77
C PHE A 105 -17.42 -11.92 -6.60
N TYR A 106 -17.40 -13.14 -6.04
CA TYR A 106 -16.61 -13.44 -4.83
C TYR A 106 -15.11 -13.13 -5.01
N LYS A 107 -14.57 -13.35 -6.21
CA LYS A 107 -13.14 -13.12 -6.48
C LYS A 107 -12.74 -11.67 -6.17
N ASP A 108 -13.46 -10.71 -6.72
CA ASP A 108 -13.18 -9.29 -6.53
C ASP A 108 -13.67 -8.80 -5.16
N LEU A 109 -14.84 -9.26 -4.70
CA LEU A 109 -15.37 -8.92 -3.37
C LEU A 109 -14.47 -9.41 -2.23
N SER A 110 -13.79 -10.55 -2.38
CA SER A 110 -12.89 -11.10 -1.36
C SER A 110 -11.65 -10.21 -1.11
N LEU A 111 -11.31 -9.36 -2.08
CA LEU A 111 -10.20 -8.42 -1.95
C LEU A 111 -10.57 -7.19 -1.12
N ILE A 112 -11.86 -6.97 -0.86
CA ILE A 112 -12.41 -5.83 -0.12
C ILE A 112 -12.83 -6.27 1.30
N ASP A 113 -13.00 -5.33 2.23
CA ASP A 113 -13.47 -5.62 3.60
C ASP A 113 -14.92 -5.16 3.84
N PHE A 114 -15.31 -4.01 3.27
CA PHE A 114 -16.69 -3.53 3.27
C PHE A 114 -17.15 -3.10 1.89
N VAL A 115 -18.42 -3.38 1.61
CA VAL A 115 -19.16 -2.87 0.46
C VAL A 115 -20.33 -2.09 0.98
N VAL A 116 -20.38 -0.80 0.68
CA VAL A 116 -21.55 0.03 0.96
C VAL A 116 -22.37 0.12 -0.31
N LEU A 117 -23.59 -0.39 -0.25
CA LEU A 117 -24.61 -0.20 -1.26
C LEU A 117 -25.35 1.09 -0.91
N SER A 118 -25.49 2.03 -1.84
CA SER A 118 -26.41 3.16 -1.68
C SER A 118 -27.16 3.43 -2.97
N ASN A 119 -28.21 4.24 -2.91
CA ASN A 119 -28.91 4.72 -4.10
C ASN A 119 -27.96 5.42 -5.10
N LEU A 120 -26.80 5.89 -4.66
CA LEU A 120 -25.76 6.48 -5.51
C LEU A 120 -24.75 5.45 -6.08
N GLY A 121 -24.86 4.17 -5.76
CA GLY A 121 -23.98 3.12 -6.28
C GLY A 121 -23.19 2.39 -5.20
N LEU A 122 -21.94 2.07 -5.51
CA LEU A 122 -21.08 1.19 -4.71
C LEU A 122 -19.89 1.94 -4.14
N PHE A 123 -19.70 1.84 -2.83
CA PHE A 123 -18.51 2.34 -2.17
C PHE A 123 -17.75 1.19 -1.52
N LEU A 124 -16.54 0.92 -2.02
CA LEU A 124 -15.71 -0.23 -1.66
C LEU A 124 -14.60 0.20 -0.70
N VAL A 125 -14.49 -0.47 0.45
CA VAL A 125 -13.46 -0.14 1.45
C VAL A 125 -12.60 -1.35 1.74
N LYS A 126 -11.31 -1.21 1.45
CA LYS A 126 -10.28 -2.18 1.83
C LYS A 126 -9.59 -1.70 3.10
N LEU A 127 -9.68 -2.48 4.18
CA LEU A 127 -8.87 -2.22 5.36
C LEU A 127 -7.48 -2.80 5.16
N THR A 128 -6.47 -2.03 5.53
CA THR A 128 -5.10 -2.52 5.58
C THR A 128 -4.62 -2.55 7.03
N HIS A 129 -4.31 -3.75 7.49
CA HIS A 129 -3.66 -4.00 8.78
C HIS A 129 -2.21 -4.40 8.55
N PHE A 130 -1.45 -3.56 7.85
CA PHE A 130 -0.03 -3.80 7.80
C PHE A 130 0.51 -3.57 9.20
N LYS A 131 0.93 -4.66 9.87
CA LYS A 131 1.68 -4.59 11.13
C LYS A 131 3.13 -4.12 10.91
N THR A 132 3.41 -3.62 9.73
CA THR A 132 4.73 -3.40 9.13
C THR A 132 4.64 -2.13 8.30
N LYS A 133 5.69 -1.31 8.31
CA LYS A 133 5.71 -0.11 7.46
C LYS A 133 5.69 -0.56 6.01
N THR A 134 4.75 -0.06 5.22
CA THR A 134 4.59 -0.46 3.82
C THR A 134 4.92 0.72 2.94
N PHE A 135 5.79 0.50 1.98
CA PHE A 135 6.28 1.49 1.04
C PHE A 135 5.73 1.13 -0.34
N MET A 136 4.94 2.03 -0.91
CA MET A 136 4.21 1.81 -2.15
C MET A 136 4.75 2.65 -3.30
N HIS A 137 4.87 2.00 -4.46
CA HIS A 137 5.20 2.61 -5.74
C HIS A 137 6.55 3.33 -5.82
N PHE A 138 7.58 2.73 -5.24
CA PHE A 138 8.95 3.25 -5.31
C PHE A 138 9.70 2.62 -6.49
N ASN A 139 10.30 3.45 -7.34
CA ASN A 139 11.12 2.96 -8.45
C ASN A 139 12.58 2.80 -8.02
N GLY A 140 13.32 1.95 -8.76
CA GLY A 140 14.77 1.78 -8.58
C GLY A 140 15.60 2.89 -9.24
N ALA A 141 14.96 3.86 -9.90
CA ALA A 141 15.65 4.96 -10.58
C ALA A 141 16.14 6.01 -9.57
N ASN A 142 17.32 6.59 -9.82
CA ASN A 142 17.86 7.66 -8.99
C ASN A 142 16.96 8.91 -9.11
N GLN A 143 16.31 9.29 -8.03
CA GLN A 143 15.58 10.56 -7.92
C GLN A 143 16.31 11.50 -6.95
N PRO A 144 16.76 12.68 -7.40
CA PRO A 144 17.33 13.67 -6.49
C PRO A 144 16.24 14.32 -5.64
N SER A 145 16.60 14.68 -4.40
CA SER A 145 15.80 15.46 -3.44
C SER A 145 14.41 14.94 -3.10
N LEU A 146 14.35 13.91 -2.25
CA LEU A 146 13.11 13.44 -1.62
C LEU A 146 13.13 13.61 -0.10
N PRO A 147 11.99 13.67 0.59
CA PRO A 147 11.91 13.55 2.05
C PRO A 147 12.61 12.28 2.56
N PHE A 148 13.12 12.29 3.80
CA PHE A 148 13.90 11.16 4.35
C PHE A 148 13.23 9.77 4.25
N PRO A 149 11.91 9.61 4.52
CA PRO A 149 11.23 8.32 4.36
C PRO A 149 11.27 7.81 2.91
N ASP A 150 11.16 8.72 1.95
CA ASP A 150 11.13 8.41 0.53
C ASP A 150 12.54 8.09 0.04
N GLN A 151 13.57 8.82 0.48
CA GLN A 151 14.97 8.50 0.17
C GLN A 151 15.34 7.08 0.60
N PHE A 152 14.92 6.69 1.81
CA PHE A 152 15.13 5.34 2.31
C PHE A 152 14.40 4.30 1.44
N ALA A 153 13.14 4.55 1.10
CA ALA A 153 12.35 3.64 0.30
C ALA A 153 12.88 3.46 -1.13
N HIS A 154 13.35 4.55 -1.75
CA HIS A 154 14.04 4.50 -3.05
C HIS A 154 15.35 3.73 -2.97
N HIS A 155 16.15 3.94 -1.93
CA HIS A 155 17.42 3.22 -1.78
C HIS A 155 17.20 1.70 -1.67
N ILE A 156 16.24 1.27 -0.87
CA ILE A 156 15.90 -0.15 -0.72
C ILE A 156 15.37 -0.72 -2.05
N SER A 157 14.51 0.04 -2.75
CA SER A 157 13.99 -0.36 -4.06
C SER A 157 15.09 -0.47 -5.12
N GLN A 158 16.05 0.45 -5.13
CA GLN A 158 17.20 0.44 -6.03
C GLN A 158 18.11 -0.77 -5.78
N MET A 159 18.40 -1.10 -4.52
CA MET A 159 19.20 -2.27 -4.18
C MET A 159 18.54 -3.57 -4.66
N TYR A 160 17.24 -3.70 -4.45
CA TYR A 160 16.47 -4.85 -4.93
C TYR A 160 16.44 -4.92 -6.46
N HIS A 161 16.20 -3.78 -7.11
CA HIS A 161 16.16 -3.64 -8.57
C HIS A 161 17.50 -4.06 -9.21
N GLN A 162 18.62 -3.55 -8.71
CA GLN A 162 19.96 -3.90 -9.20
C GLN A 162 20.29 -5.40 -9.06
N GLN A 163 19.77 -6.05 -8.01
CA GLN A 163 20.07 -7.45 -7.73
C GLN A 163 19.21 -8.42 -8.55
N PHE A 164 17.93 -8.11 -8.76
CA PHE A 164 16.96 -9.09 -9.28
C PHE A 164 16.33 -8.70 -10.62
N HIS A 165 16.23 -7.41 -10.93
CA HIS A 165 15.46 -6.93 -12.09
C HIS A 165 16.05 -5.67 -12.74
N PRO A 166 17.34 -5.66 -13.13
CA PRO A 166 18.04 -4.45 -13.57
C PRO A 166 17.44 -3.77 -14.82
N ASP A 167 16.66 -4.50 -15.62
CA ASP A 167 16.05 -3.99 -16.85
C ASP A 167 14.58 -3.55 -16.70
N SER A 168 14.01 -3.62 -15.49
CA SER A 168 12.57 -3.40 -15.25
C SER A 168 12.24 -2.02 -14.67
N ASN A 169 11.52 -1.18 -15.40
CA ASN A 169 11.03 0.12 -14.89
C ASN A 169 9.75 0.03 -14.02
N VAL A 170 9.42 -1.16 -13.52
CA VAL A 170 8.19 -1.36 -12.75
C VAL A 170 8.38 -0.81 -11.33
N PRO A 171 7.45 0.03 -10.81
CA PRO A 171 7.51 0.50 -9.44
C PRO A 171 7.26 -0.65 -8.47
N TYR A 172 7.99 -0.67 -7.36
CA TYR A 172 7.92 -1.69 -6.34
C TYR A 172 7.04 -1.27 -5.16
N THR A 173 6.36 -2.25 -4.58
CA THR A 173 5.69 -2.13 -3.30
C THR A 173 6.27 -3.17 -2.35
N PHE A 174 6.67 -2.76 -1.15
CA PHE A 174 7.31 -3.63 -0.17
C PHE A 174 6.99 -3.23 1.26
N SER A 175 7.17 -4.16 2.21
CA SER A 175 7.00 -3.89 3.64
C SER A 175 8.27 -4.11 4.45
N GLU A 176 8.51 -3.25 5.43
CA GLU A 176 9.54 -3.36 6.46
C GLU A 176 8.96 -3.95 7.74
N LYS A 177 9.48 -5.12 8.14
CA LYS A 177 9.20 -5.75 9.43
C LYS A 177 10.45 -5.71 10.30
N ILE A 178 10.36 -5.01 11.43
CA ILE A 178 11.43 -4.96 12.43
C ILE A 178 11.15 -6.03 13.48
N THR A 179 12.15 -6.87 13.74
CA THR A 179 12.18 -7.85 14.82
C THR A 179 13.36 -7.54 15.75
N SER A 180 13.48 -8.23 16.88
CA SER A 180 14.53 -7.95 17.87
C SER A 180 15.96 -8.14 17.33
N ASP A 181 16.12 -9.01 16.34
CA ASP A 181 17.40 -9.48 15.79
C ASP A 181 17.63 -9.06 14.33
N LYS A 182 16.59 -8.72 13.58
CA LYS A 182 16.70 -8.39 12.15
C LYS A 182 15.63 -7.43 11.64
N VAL A 183 15.93 -6.81 10.51
CA VAL A 183 14.97 -6.05 9.69
C VAL A 183 14.74 -6.83 8.40
N ILE A 184 13.47 -7.12 8.09
CA ILE A 184 13.07 -7.90 6.92
C ILE A 184 12.32 -6.97 5.96
N TYR A 185 12.78 -6.90 4.71
CA TYR A 185 12.05 -6.25 3.61
C TYR A 185 11.39 -7.32 2.75
N GLN A 186 10.08 -7.24 2.61
CA GLN A 186 9.30 -8.16 1.78
C GLN A 186 8.71 -7.41 0.60
N PHE A 187 9.18 -7.73 -0.60
CA PHE A 187 8.67 -7.17 -1.84
C PHE A 187 7.43 -7.94 -2.31
N TYR A 188 6.37 -7.21 -2.64
CA TYR A 188 5.15 -7.79 -3.16
C TYR A 188 5.29 -8.03 -4.66
N LYS A 189 4.91 -9.23 -5.10
CA LYS A 189 4.84 -9.56 -6.53
C LYS A 189 3.78 -8.73 -7.26
N TYR A 190 2.69 -8.41 -6.58
CA TYR A 190 1.58 -7.64 -7.10
C TYR A 190 1.26 -6.49 -6.17
N ASP A 191 0.98 -5.32 -6.74
CA ASP A 191 0.63 -4.14 -5.96
C ASP A 191 -0.77 -4.32 -5.32
N PRO A 192 -0.88 -4.22 -3.98
CA PRO A 192 -2.16 -4.29 -3.29
C PRO A 192 -3.17 -3.24 -3.78
N LEU A 193 -2.72 -2.01 -4.11
CA LEU A 193 -3.59 -0.95 -4.64
C LEU A 193 -4.13 -1.31 -6.01
N LYS A 194 -3.29 -1.82 -6.91
CA LYS A 194 -3.73 -2.25 -8.24
C LYS A 194 -4.75 -3.38 -8.16
N SER A 195 -4.65 -4.24 -7.15
CA SER A 195 -5.63 -5.31 -6.93
C SER A 195 -7.01 -4.76 -6.57
N VAL A 196 -7.06 -3.71 -5.74
CA VAL A 196 -8.31 -3.00 -5.42
C VAL A 196 -8.85 -2.24 -6.64
N GLU A 197 -7.98 -1.56 -7.39
CA GLU A 197 -8.37 -0.83 -8.60
C GLU A 197 -8.97 -1.73 -9.67
N SER A 198 -8.36 -2.90 -9.88
CA SER A 198 -8.89 -3.89 -10.82
C SER A 198 -10.20 -4.50 -10.32
N SER A 199 -10.35 -4.71 -9.01
CA SER A 199 -11.61 -5.15 -8.41
C SER A 199 -12.74 -4.13 -8.59
N GLU A 200 -12.46 -2.84 -8.38
CA GLU A 200 -13.43 -1.74 -8.60
C GLU A 200 -13.94 -1.75 -10.03
N ARG A 201 -13.02 -1.83 -11.00
CA ARG A 201 -13.36 -1.86 -12.43
C ARG A 201 -14.18 -3.10 -12.80
N ASN A 202 -13.78 -4.28 -12.33
CA ASN A 202 -14.47 -5.53 -12.64
C ASN A 202 -15.87 -5.54 -12.04
N LEU A 203 -16.01 -5.16 -10.77
CA LEU A 203 -17.30 -5.10 -10.08
C LEU A 203 -18.24 -4.10 -10.74
N SER A 204 -17.77 -2.90 -11.06
CA SER A 204 -18.56 -1.92 -11.80
C SER A 204 -19.07 -2.51 -13.11
N HIS A 205 -18.19 -3.08 -13.94
CA HIS A 205 -18.57 -3.65 -15.24
C HIS A 205 -19.54 -4.83 -15.12
N ASP A 206 -19.25 -5.78 -14.24
CA ASP A 206 -20.02 -7.01 -14.12
C ASP A 206 -21.39 -6.79 -13.49
N ILE A 207 -21.49 -5.83 -12.55
CA ILE A 207 -22.76 -5.44 -11.94
C ILE A 207 -23.60 -4.67 -12.94
N GLU A 208 -23.03 -3.68 -13.64
CA GLU A 208 -23.74 -2.94 -14.69
C GLU A 208 -24.35 -3.88 -15.74
N LYS A 209 -23.60 -4.91 -16.13
CA LYS A 209 -24.09 -5.96 -17.03
C LYS A 209 -25.24 -6.77 -16.44
N HIS A 210 -25.25 -7.01 -15.13
CA HIS A 210 -26.27 -7.82 -14.47
C HIS A 210 -27.57 -7.04 -14.22
N VAL A 211 -27.47 -5.77 -13.80
CA VAL A 211 -28.64 -4.93 -13.51
C VAL A 211 -29.07 -4.04 -14.68
N ASN A 212 -28.30 -3.99 -15.75
CA ASN A 212 -28.54 -3.19 -16.96
C ASN A 212 -28.71 -1.68 -16.67
N ILE A 213 -28.00 -1.17 -15.66
CA ILE A 213 -28.01 0.23 -15.22
C ILE A 213 -26.56 0.61 -14.88
N ASN A 214 -26.14 1.83 -15.20
CA ASN A 214 -24.80 2.33 -14.84
C ASN A 214 -24.65 2.48 -13.32
N VAL A 215 -23.57 1.93 -12.75
CA VAL A 215 -23.31 1.89 -11.32
C VAL A 215 -21.98 2.57 -11.01
N SER A 216 -22.07 3.77 -10.47
CA SER A 216 -20.97 4.55 -9.96
C SER A 216 -20.32 3.77 -8.82
N THR A 217 -19.09 3.34 -9.06
CA THR A 217 -18.31 2.56 -8.10
C THR A 217 -17.09 3.36 -7.72
N LEU A 218 -16.84 3.52 -6.42
CA LEU A 218 -15.66 4.19 -5.89
C LEU A 218 -15.01 3.32 -4.83
N SER A 219 -13.69 3.20 -4.87
CA SER A 219 -12.96 2.42 -3.87
C SER A 219 -11.90 3.20 -3.12
N CYS A 220 -11.66 2.80 -1.87
CA CYS A 220 -10.56 3.33 -1.07
C CYS A 220 -9.85 2.24 -0.27
N ILE A 221 -8.58 2.52 0.03
CA ILE A 221 -7.81 1.78 1.01
C ILE A 221 -7.73 2.62 2.29
N PHE A 222 -8.20 2.06 3.40
CA PHE A 222 -8.08 2.67 4.71
C PHE A 222 -6.89 2.07 5.46
N ASP A 223 -5.91 2.91 5.77
CA ASP A 223 -4.72 2.57 6.56
C ASP A 223 -5.04 2.75 8.05
N THR A 224 -5.34 1.66 8.73
CA THR A 224 -5.72 1.71 10.16
C THR A 224 -4.56 2.11 11.05
N ASN A 225 -3.32 1.86 10.62
CA ASN A 225 -2.13 2.03 11.45
C ASN A 225 -1.27 3.23 11.02
N GLN A 226 -1.64 3.95 9.96
CA GLN A 226 -0.87 5.05 9.38
C GLN A 226 0.58 4.65 9.03
N THR A 227 0.74 3.40 8.58
CA THR A 227 2.04 2.78 8.30
C THR A 227 2.37 2.71 6.81
N ILE A 228 1.47 3.23 5.95
CA ILE A 228 1.67 3.26 4.51
C ILE A 228 2.34 4.58 4.11
N TYR A 229 3.50 4.44 3.48
CA TYR A 229 4.28 5.49 2.84
C TYR A 229 4.20 5.28 1.34
N GLU A 230 4.06 6.36 0.61
CA GLU A 230 3.74 6.33 -0.79
C GLU A 230 4.52 7.42 -1.51
N ASN A 231 5.10 7.07 -2.65
CA ASN A 231 5.72 8.07 -3.51
C ASN A 231 4.65 9.00 -4.11
N GLN A 232 4.70 10.29 -3.71
CA GLN A 232 3.75 11.34 -4.12
C GLN A 232 3.79 11.68 -5.63
N GLN A 233 4.77 11.19 -6.37
CA GLN A 233 4.90 11.46 -7.81
C GLN A 233 4.01 10.58 -8.70
N ASN A 234 3.42 9.50 -8.16
CA ASN A 234 2.47 8.66 -8.91
C ASN A 234 1.03 9.13 -8.73
N GLN A 235 0.66 10.21 -9.45
CA GLN A 235 -0.61 10.93 -9.30
C GLN A 235 -1.82 10.36 -10.07
N TYR A 236 -1.64 9.37 -10.94
CA TYR A 236 -2.76 8.76 -11.66
C TYR A 236 -3.29 7.55 -10.89
N ARG A 237 -4.24 7.78 -9.98
CA ARG A 237 -4.94 6.69 -9.28
C ARG A 237 -6.44 6.91 -9.25
N LYS A 238 -7.18 5.84 -9.52
CA LYS A 238 -8.61 5.77 -9.24
C LYS A 238 -8.91 5.53 -7.75
N VAL A 239 -8.04 4.78 -7.06
CA VAL A 239 -8.25 4.37 -5.66
C VAL A 239 -7.54 5.31 -4.68
N ALA A 240 -8.28 5.86 -3.73
CA ALA A 240 -7.72 6.75 -2.71
C ALA A 240 -7.12 5.99 -1.52
N LEU A 241 -5.93 6.42 -1.06
CA LEU A 241 -5.34 5.98 0.20
C LEU A 241 -5.75 6.94 1.33
N ILE A 242 -6.48 6.43 2.30
CA ILE A 242 -7.08 7.20 3.39
C ILE A 242 -6.41 6.80 4.71
N LYS A 243 -5.86 7.79 5.42
CA LYS A 243 -5.07 7.57 6.65
C LYS A 243 -5.79 8.00 7.93
N ASN A 244 -6.94 8.65 7.82
CA ASN A 244 -7.72 9.11 8.97
C ASN A 244 -9.22 9.14 8.66
N GLU A 245 -10.02 9.17 9.71
CA GLU A 245 -11.48 9.12 9.63
C GLU A 245 -12.09 10.36 8.96
N GLN A 246 -11.50 11.54 9.20
CA GLN A 246 -11.97 12.79 8.58
C GLN A 246 -11.85 12.72 7.06
N ALA A 247 -10.72 12.25 6.54
CA ALA A 247 -10.50 12.04 5.12
C ALA A 247 -11.43 10.96 4.55
N LEU A 248 -11.77 9.91 5.33
CA LEU A 248 -12.78 8.93 4.93
C LEU A 248 -14.14 9.58 4.73
N THR A 249 -14.59 10.37 5.70
CA THR A 249 -15.86 11.10 5.63
C THR A 249 -15.86 12.08 4.47
N THR A 250 -14.80 12.87 4.30
CA THR A 250 -14.69 13.79 3.15
C THR A 250 -14.78 13.04 1.82
N TYR A 251 -14.11 11.89 1.69
CA TYR A 251 -14.14 11.08 0.48
C TYR A 251 -15.53 10.49 0.20
N ILE A 252 -16.28 10.11 1.24
CA ILE A 252 -17.68 9.67 1.14
C ILE A 252 -18.58 10.84 0.66
N HIS A 253 -18.37 12.06 1.16
CA HIS A 253 -19.10 13.22 0.64
C HIS A 253 -18.71 13.55 -0.81
N THR A 254 -17.45 13.35 -1.20
CA THR A 254 -17.03 13.48 -2.60
C THR A 254 -17.76 12.47 -3.47
N PHE A 255 -17.84 11.20 -3.05
CA PHE A 255 -18.60 10.16 -3.74
C PHE A 255 -20.05 10.59 -3.98
N ALA A 256 -20.72 11.13 -2.96
CA ALA A 256 -22.09 11.61 -3.09
C ALA A 256 -22.25 12.71 -4.15
N LYS A 257 -21.26 13.60 -4.28
CA LYS A 257 -21.28 14.72 -5.24
C LYS A 257 -20.91 14.30 -6.67
N THR A 258 -20.06 13.30 -6.81
CA THR A 258 -19.52 12.86 -8.12
C THR A 258 -20.27 11.68 -8.70
N SER A 259 -21.10 11.00 -7.92
CA SER A 259 -21.90 9.89 -8.41
C SER A 259 -22.94 10.37 -9.42
N HIS A 260 -23.14 9.57 -10.46
CA HIS A 260 -24.15 9.80 -11.50
C HIS A 260 -25.19 8.67 -11.55
N SER A 261 -25.19 7.80 -10.55
CA SER A 261 -26.11 6.66 -10.46
C SER A 261 -27.28 6.97 -9.55
N TYR A 262 -28.45 6.47 -9.93
CA TYR A 262 -29.67 6.52 -9.14
C TYR A 262 -30.31 5.13 -9.14
N LEU A 263 -29.97 4.35 -8.13
CA LEU A 263 -30.49 3.01 -7.88
C LEU A 263 -31.76 3.12 -7.01
N THR A 264 -32.80 2.38 -7.39
CA THR A 264 -34.03 2.26 -6.59
C THR A 264 -33.83 1.30 -5.42
N ASP A 265 -34.66 1.41 -4.38
CA ASP A 265 -34.59 0.51 -3.22
C ASP A 265 -34.77 -0.97 -3.61
N ASP A 266 -35.57 -1.25 -4.65
CA ASP A 266 -35.71 -2.60 -5.21
C ASP A 266 -34.39 -3.12 -5.80
N THR A 267 -33.69 -2.30 -6.59
CA THR A 267 -32.39 -2.68 -7.15
C THR A 267 -31.32 -2.86 -6.07
N LEU A 268 -31.37 -2.08 -4.99
CA LEU A 268 -30.47 -2.27 -3.84
C LEU A 268 -30.74 -3.59 -3.13
N THR A 269 -32.02 -3.95 -2.95
CA THR A 269 -32.41 -5.23 -2.35
C THR A 269 -32.00 -6.41 -3.24
N GLN A 270 -32.13 -6.27 -4.56
CA GLN A 270 -31.63 -7.26 -5.52
C GLN A 270 -30.11 -7.42 -5.45
N LEU A 271 -29.35 -6.32 -5.40
CA LEU A 271 -27.88 -6.39 -5.27
C LEU A 271 -27.45 -6.99 -3.94
N GLU A 272 -28.14 -6.65 -2.85
CA GLU A 272 -27.86 -7.23 -1.55
C GLU A 272 -28.09 -8.73 -1.54
N THR A 273 -29.24 -9.18 -2.04
CA THR A 273 -29.55 -10.61 -2.14
C THR A 273 -28.52 -11.30 -3.02
N LEU A 274 -28.19 -10.71 -4.17
CA LEU A 274 -27.15 -11.23 -5.05
C LEU A 274 -25.85 -11.45 -4.28
N PHE A 275 -25.35 -10.47 -3.51
CA PHE A 275 -24.10 -10.62 -2.76
C PHE A 275 -24.16 -11.61 -1.60
N THR A 276 -25.30 -11.71 -0.92
CA THR A 276 -25.43 -12.47 0.34
C THR A 276 -25.98 -13.90 0.14
N GLN A 277 -26.63 -14.17 -0.98
CA GLN A 277 -27.27 -15.46 -1.24
C GLN A 277 -26.21 -16.57 -1.37
N LYS A 278 -26.33 -17.56 -0.48
CA LYS A 278 -25.51 -18.78 -0.50
C LYS A 278 -26.12 -19.74 -1.51
N HIS A 279 -25.62 -19.73 -2.75
CA HIS A 279 -25.75 -20.87 -3.65
C HIS A 279 -24.78 -21.99 -3.25
#